data_AF-A0A8T3X699-F1
#
_entry.id   AF-A0A8T3X699-F1
#
_cell.length_a   1.000
_cell.length_b   1.000
_cell.length_c   1.000
_cell.angle_alpha   90.00
_cell.angle_beta   90.00
_cell.angle_gamma   90.00
#
_symmetry.space_group_name_H-M   'P 1'
#
loop_
_entity.id
_entity.type
_entity.pdbx_description
1 polymer ?
#
loop_
_entity_poly.entity_id
_entity_poly.type
_entity_poly.pdbx_seq_one_letter_code
_entity_poly.pdbx_strand_id
1 'polypeptide(L)'
;MARGRPTKSKVRQNLVNMLHILREGYGYDLYRHYRELFNPVTMRVVYYHLKKGAELGEFQLHKITKERGKFSWGEETRKSYYRLGPEAKPEAVASLKDHFDEYFRSHPLGASSPRNGEAKEGSGDEHGNNAGDGI
;
A
#
# COMPACT_ATOMS: atom_id res chain seq x y z
N MET A 1 -6.34 33.01 -5.79
CA MET A 1 -7.00 31.69 -5.74
C MET A 1 -6.62 30.93 -6.99
N ALA A 2 -5.84 29.84 -6.89
CA ALA A 2 -5.35 29.12 -8.06
C ALA A 2 -6.52 28.41 -8.77
N ARG A 3 -6.89 28.90 -9.97
CA ARG A 3 -7.86 28.25 -10.85
C ARG A 3 -7.15 27.08 -11.56
N GLY A 4 -7.40 25.87 -11.10
CA GLY A 4 -6.93 24.64 -11.74
C GLY A 4 -7.67 23.44 -11.16
N ARG A 5 -7.96 22.43 -12.00
CA ARG A 5 -8.47 21.14 -11.53
C ARG A 5 -7.49 20.62 -10.47
N PRO A 6 -7.95 20.18 -9.29
CA PRO A 6 -7.04 19.71 -8.23
C PRO A 6 -6.08 18.67 -8.80
N THR A 7 -4.77 18.92 -8.64
CA THR A 7 -3.69 18.05 -9.16
C THR A 7 -3.76 16.64 -8.59
N LYS A 8 -4.41 16.49 -7.43
CA LYS A 8 -4.56 15.23 -6.70
C LYS A 8 -5.96 14.65 -6.92
N SER A 9 -6.01 13.42 -7.43
CA SER A 9 -7.27 12.66 -7.51
C SER A 9 -7.63 12.11 -6.14
N LYS A 10 -8.87 12.33 -5.68
CA LYS A 10 -9.36 11.75 -4.42
C LYS A 10 -9.30 10.22 -4.44
N VAL A 11 -9.56 9.59 -5.59
CA VAL A 11 -9.45 8.14 -5.76
C VAL A 11 -8.03 7.65 -5.52
N ARG A 12 -7.04 8.37 -6.06
CA ARG A 12 -5.63 8.02 -5.90
C ARG A 12 -5.15 8.22 -4.46
N GLN A 13 -5.57 9.31 -3.81
CA GLN A 13 -5.27 9.55 -2.40
C GLN A 13 -5.87 8.45 -1.50
N ASN A 14 -7.10 8.04 -1.76
CA ASN A 14 -7.73 6.94 -1.02
C ASN A 14 -6.94 5.63 -1.18
N LEU A 15 -6.48 5.31 -2.40
CA LEU A 15 -5.65 4.13 -2.65
C LEU A 15 -4.29 4.21 -1.93
N VAL A 16 -3.67 5.39 -1.86
CA VAL A 16 -2.47 5.64 -1.04
C VAL A 16 -2.76 5.35 0.43
N ASN A 17 -3.85 5.89 0.97
CA ASN A 17 -4.19 5.70 2.38
C ASN A 17 -4.50 4.23 2.70
N MET A 18 -5.16 3.51 1.80
CA MET A 18 -5.39 2.06 1.94
C MET A 18 -4.08 1.27 1.94
N LEU A 19 -3.20 1.52 0.97
CA LEU A 19 -1.90 0.84 0.88
C LEU A 19 -0.96 1.20 2.03
N HIS A 20 -1.15 2.36 2.66
CA HIS A 20 -0.42 2.71 3.89
C HIS A 20 -0.70 1.73 5.03
N ILE A 21 -1.96 1.31 5.17
CA ILE A 21 -2.41 0.39 6.22
C ILE A 21 -2.14 -1.06 5.81
N LEU A 22 -2.53 -1.43 4.58
CA LEU A 22 -2.37 -2.78 4.04
C LEU A 22 -0.90 -3.17 3.79
N ARG A 23 -0.01 -2.18 3.63
CA ARG A 23 1.39 -2.30 3.18
C ARG A 23 1.55 -2.78 1.75
N GLU A 24 0.80 -3.79 1.33
CA GLU A 24 0.71 -4.26 -0.04
C GLU A 24 -0.70 -4.70 -0.43
N GLY A 25 -1.02 -4.62 -1.71
CA GLY A 25 -2.30 -5.11 -2.23
C GLY A 25 -2.28 -5.24 -3.75
N TYR A 26 -3.04 -6.19 -4.30
CA TYR A 26 -3.18 -6.34 -5.75
C TYR A 26 -4.43 -5.62 -6.27
N GLY A 27 -4.44 -5.28 -7.57
CA GLY A 27 -5.43 -4.34 -8.11
C GLY A 27 -6.90 -4.70 -7.85
N TYR A 28 -7.28 -5.98 -7.93
CA TYR A 28 -8.65 -6.42 -7.66
C TYR A 28 -9.02 -6.35 -6.16
N ASP A 29 -8.06 -6.64 -5.28
CA ASP A 29 -8.26 -6.58 -3.83
C ASP A 29 -8.44 -5.15 -3.34
N LEU A 30 -7.58 -4.25 -3.82
CA LEU A 30 -7.71 -2.82 -3.58
C LEU A 30 -9.06 -2.30 -4.09
N TYR A 31 -9.54 -2.78 -5.24
CA TYR A 31 -10.86 -2.42 -5.74
C TYR A 31 -12.01 -2.90 -4.83
N ARG A 32 -11.92 -4.12 -4.29
CA ARG A 32 -12.93 -4.66 -3.36
C ARG A 32 -13.04 -3.80 -2.12
N HIS A 33 -11.93 -3.59 -1.41
CA HIS A 33 -11.89 -2.73 -0.24
C HIS A 33 -12.33 -1.30 -0.55
N TYR A 34 -11.93 -0.76 -1.70
CA TYR A 34 -12.31 0.60 -2.10
C TYR A 34 -13.83 0.78 -2.17
N ARG A 35 -14.55 -0.21 -2.73
CA ARG A 35 -16.02 -0.16 -2.86
C ARG A 35 -16.76 -0.25 -1.53
N GLU A 36 -16.14 -0.88 -0.54
CA GLU A 36 -16.71 -1.01 0.81
C GLU A 36 -16.48 0.26 1.64
N LEU A 37 -15.37 0.96 1.38
CA LEU A 37 -14.92 2.12 2.16
C LEU A 37 -15.34 3.47 1.59
N PHE A 38 -15.50 3.57 0.28
CA PHE A 38 -15.64 4.84 -0.43
C PHE A 38 -16.76 4.80 -1.48
N ASN A 39 -17.05 5.96 -2.07
CA ASN A 39 -17.98 6.05 -3.18
C ASN A 39 -17.58 5.07 -4.30
N PRO A 40 -18.52 4.25 -4.80
CA PRO A 40 -18.20 3.20 -5.74
C PRO A 40 -17.63 3.79 -7.04
N VAL A 41 -16.48 3.26 -7.44
CA VAL A 41 -15.85 3.53 -8.74
C VAL A 41 -15.79 2.23 -9.54
N THR A 42 -15.56 2.33 -10.85
CA THR A 42 -15.34 1.12 -11.64
C THR A 42 -13.94 0.56 -11.41
N MET A 43 -13.79 -0.75 -11.59
CA MET A 43 -12.47 -1.40 -11.51
C MET A 43 -11.45 -0.74 -12.44
N ARG A 44 -11.85 -0.36 -13.67
CA ARG A 44 -10.98 0.33 -14.63
C ARG A 44 -10.41 1.64 -14.08
N VAL A 45 -11.18 2.39 -13.29
CA VAL A 45 -10.73 3.64 -12.65
C VAL A 45 -9.64 3.35 -11.60
N VAL A 46 -9.80 2.27 -10.82
CA VAL A 46 -8.77 1.84 -9.86
C VAL A 46 -7.46 1.47 -10.59
N TYR A 47 -7.52 0.64 -11.62
CA TYR A 47 -6.33 0.26 -12.39
C TYR A 47 -5.68 1.45 -13.10
N TYR A 48 -6.47 2.39 -13.62
CA TYR A 48 -5.95 3.64 -14.16
C TYR A 48 -5.18 4.43 -13.10
N HIS A 49 -5.71 4.56 -11.89
CA HIS A 49 -5.04 5.27 -10.81
C HIS A 49 -3.82 4.56 -10.26
N LEU A 50 -3.82 3.23 -10.20
CA LEU A 50 -2.63 2.45 -9.84
C LEU A 50 -1.51 2.64 -10.86
N LYS A 51 -1.84 2.53 -12.15
CA LYS A 51 -0.88 2.81 -13.23
C LYS A 51 -0.37 4.25 -13.15
N LYS A 52 -1.27 5.22 -13.02
CA LYS A 52 -0.88 6.63 -12.99
C LYS A 52 -0.07 7.00 -11.74
N GLY A 53 -0.42 6.46 -10.58
CA GLY A 53 0.33 6.67 -9.35
C GLY A 53 1.70 5.98 -9.39
N ALA A 54 1.83 4.85 -10.09
CA ALA A 54 3.13 4.24 -10.35
C ALA A 54 4.03 5.11 -11.23
N GLU A 55 3.49 5.72 -12.29
CA GLU A 55 4.21 6.69 -13.13
C GLU A 55 4.65 7.94 -12.33
N LEU A 56 3.88 8.33 -11.31
CA LEU A 56 4.15 9.48 -10.46
C LEU A 56 5.03 9.14 -9.24
N GLY A 57 5.43 7.88 -9.05
CA GLY A 57 6.20 7.43 -7.89
C GLY A 57 5.40 7.34 -6.58
N GLU A 58 4.08 7.54 -6.61
CA GLU A 58 3.18 7.36 -5.45
C GLU A 58 2.94 5.87 -5.16
N PHE A 59 3.06 5.01 -6.17
CA PHE A 59 2.98 3.56 -6.03
C PHE A 59 4.23 2.90 -6.60
N GLN A 60 4.58 1.74 -6.05
CA GLN A 60 5.62 0.88 -6.58
C GLN A 60 5.04 -0.51 -6.86
N LEU A 61 5.32 -1.04 -8.05
CA LEU A 61 5.04 -2.43 -8.36
C LEU A 61 6.04 -3.30 -7.58
N HIS A 62 5.56 -4.08 -6.62
CA HIS A 62 6.41 -4.88 -5.75
C HIS A 62 6.67 -6.29 -6.29
N LYS A 63 5.61 -6.98 -6.71
CA LYS A 63 5.70 -8.35 -7.25
C LYS A 63 4.56 -8.64 -8.23
N ILE A 64 4.82 -9.55 -9.16
CA ILE A 64 3.78 -10.14 -10.00
C ILE A 64 3.73 -11.63 -9.69
N THR A 65 2.59 -12.09 -9.17
CA THR A 65 2.37 -13.52 -8.92
C THR A 65 1.50 -14.09 -10.02
N LYS A 66 1.89 -15.25 -10.53
CA LYS A 66 1.09 -16.07 -11.46
C LYS A 66 0.39 -17.14 -10.65
N GLU A 67 -0.93 -17.17 -10.69
CA GLU A 67 -1.72 -18.22 -10.09
C GLU A 67 -2.28 -19.09 -11.21
N ARG A 68 -1.93 -20.37 -11.19
CA ARG A 68 -2.52 -21.37 -12.09
C ARG A 68 -3.84 -21.84 -11.50
N GLY A 69 -4.89 -21.86 -12.32
CA GLY A 69 -6.22 -22.26 -11.88
C GLY A 69 -7.16 -22.49 -13.06
N LYS A 70 -8.27 -23.19 -12.83
CA LYS A 70 -9.33 -23.37 -13.82
C LYS A 70 -10.22 -22.13 -13.82
N PHE A 71 -9.78 -21.05 -14.45
CA PHE A 71 -10.61 -19.87 -14.66
C PHE A 71 -11.36 -20.00 -15.98
N SER A 72 -12.56 -19.41 -16.07
CA SER A 72 -13.37 -19.43 -17.30
C SER A 72 -12.74 -18.69 -18.49
N TRP A 73 -11.58 -18.08 -18.32
CA TRP A 73 -10.86 -17.28 -19.33
C TRP A 73 -9.38 -17.66 -19.46
N GLY A 74 -8.95 -18.81 -18.92
CA GLY A 74 -7.59 -19.32 -19.08
C GLY A 74 -7.05 -20.06 -17.86
N GLU A 75 -5.88 -20.65 -18.03
CA GLU A 75 -5.24 -21.50 -17.02
C GLU A 75 -4.35 -20.74 -16.03
N GLU A 76 -4.05 -19.47 -16.31
CA GLU A 76 -3.16 -18.63 -15.49
C GLU A 76 -3.77 -17.23 -15.32
N THR A 77 -3.75 -16.72 -14.10
CA THR A 77 -4.05 -15.32 -13.78
C THR A 77 -2.83 -14.62 -13.20
N ARG A 78 -2.68 -13.33 -13.50
CA ARG A 78 -1.56 -12.52 -13.01
C ARG A 78 -2.06 -11.50 -11.99
N LYS A 79 -1.51 -11.54 -10.78
CA LYS A 79 -1.75 -10.55 -9.73
C LYS A 79 -0.54 -9.63 -9.61
N SER A 80 -0.73 -8.37 -9.97
CA SER A 80 0.27 -7.31 -9.77
C SER A 80 0.04 -6.69 -8.40
N TYR A 81 0.99 -6.86 -7.49
CA TYR A 81 0.95 -6.32 -6.14
C TYR A 81 1.68 -4.98 -6.10
N TYR A 82 1.01 -3.99 -5.52
CA TYR A 82 1.48 -2.63 -5.36
C TYR A 82 1.77 -2.34 -3.89
N ARG A 83 2.75 -1.47 -3.66
CA ARG A 83 3.09 -0.87 -2.37
C ARG A 83 3.18 0.64 -2.51
N LEU A 84 3.30 1.35 -1.40
CA LEU A 84 3.59 2.79 -1.43
C LEU A 84 4.96 3.03 -2.06
N GLY A 85 5.00 3.98 -2.99
CA GLY A 85 6.25 4.50 -3.54
C GLY A 85 6.82 5.66 -2.73
N PRO A 86 8.02 6.14 -3.06
CA PRO A 86 8.72 7.19 -2.30
C PRO A 86 7.97 8.54 -2.30
N GLU A 87 7.19 8.84 -3.34
CA GLU A 87 6.43 10.10 -3.45
C GLU A 87 5.04 10.02 -2.80
N ALA A 88 4.71 8.87 -2.19
CA ALA A 88 3.44 8.68 -1.51
C ALA A 88 3.31 9.59 -0.28
N LYS A 89 2.18 10.28 -0.17
CA LYS A 89 1.84 11.13 0.98
C LYS A 89 0.55 10.62 1.61
N PRO A 90 0.62 9.61 2.49
CA PRO A 90 -0.56 9.06 3.15
C PRO A 90 -1.17 10.08 4.12
N GLU A 91 -2.49 10.14 4.13
CA GLU A 91 -3.27 10.94 5.06
C GLU A 91 -3.91 9.99 6.08
N ALA A 92 -3.90 10.37 7.36
CA ALA A 92 -4.58 9.62 8.41
C ALA A 92 -6.10 9.75 8.23
N VAL A 93 -6.78 8.63 8.00
CA VAL A 93 -8.24 8.57 7.89
C VAL A 93 -8.74 7.54 8.91
N ALA A 94 -9.45 8.00 9.93
CA ALA A 94 -9.93 7.16 11.02
C ALA A 94 -10.81 6.00 10.52
N SER A 95 -11.70 6.26 9.56
CA SER A 95 -12.61 5.24 9.00
C SER A 95 -11.91 4.09 8.28
N LEU A 96 -10.68 4.30 7.80
CA LEU A 96 -9.89 3.21 7.22
C LEU A 96 -9.38 2.26 8.30
N LYS A 97 -8.99 2.80 9.46
CA LYS A 97 -8.42 2.02 10.56
C LYS A 97 -9.45 1.03 11.09
N ASP A 98 -10.67 1.49 11.37
CA ASP A 98 -11.73 0.63 11.92
C ASP A 98 -12.09 -0.54 10.98
N HIS A 99 -12.19 -0.26 9.67
CA HIS A 99 -12.48 -1.30 8.67
C HIS A 99 -11.36 -2.33 8.58
N PHE A 100 -10.10 -1.88 8.53
CA PHE A 100 -8.98 -2.81 8.44
C PHE A 100 -8.72 -3.54 9.76
N ASP A 101 -9.01 -2.95 10.91
CA ASP A 101 -8.95 -3.62 12.21
C ASP A 101 -9.99 -4.76 12.30
N GLU A 102 -11.19 -4.58 11.75
CA GLU A 102 -12.19 -5.65 11.61
C GLU A 102 -11.76 -6.71 10.58
N TYR A 103 -11.24 -6.26 9.43
CA TYR A 103 -10.73 -7.15 8.39
C TYR A 103 -9.60 -8.05 8.91
N PHE A 104 -8.62 -7.48 9.65
CA PHE A 104 -7.52 -8.26 10.25
C PHE A 104 -7.98 -9.17 11.38
N ARG A 105 -9.06 -8.83 12.11
CA ARG A 105 -9.67 -9.72 13.10
C ARG A 105 -10.35 -10.93 12.46
N SER A 106 -11.07 -10.72 11.35
CA SER A 106 -11.77 -11.78 10.61
C SER A 106 -10.84 -12.61 9.71
N HIS A 107 -9.71 -12.05 9.28
CA HIS A 107 -8.69 -12.69 8.44
C HIS A 107 -7.31 -12.57 9.11
N PRO A 108 -7.06 -13.33 10.21
CA PRO A 108 -5.81 -13.25 10.95
C PRO A 108 -4.63 -13.55 10.02
N LEU A 109 -3.67 -12.62 10.02
CA LEU A 109 -2.53 -12.57 9.10
C LEU A 109 -1.71 -13.86 9.14
N GLY A 110 -1.93 -14.73 8.14
CA GLY A 110 -1.18 -15.98 7.91
C GLY A 110 -1.16 -16.46 6.45
N ALA A 111 -1.74 -15.72 5.50
CA ALA A 111 -1.83 -16.13 4.09
C ALA A 111 -1.02 -15.27 3.11
N SER A 112 -0.58 -14.05 3.44
CA SER A 112 0.40 -13.31 2.64
C SER A 112 1.00 -12.09 3.34
N SER A 113 2.32 -12.09 3.48
CA SER A 113 3.25 -11.02 3.90
C SER A 113 3.57 -10.81 5.40
N PRO A 114 4.89 -10.77 5.74
CA PRO A 114 5.40 -10.66 7.11
C PRO A 114 5.43 -9.21 7.60
N ARG A 115 5.20 -9.05 8.92
CA ARG A 115 5.62 -7.86 9.66
C ARG A 115 7.15 -7.85 9.72
N ASN A 116 7.78 -6.73 9.42
CA ASN A 116 9.03 -6.35 10.05
C ASN A 116 9.14 -4.82 10.07
N GLY A 117 9.39 -4.28 11.27
CA GLY A 117 9.67 -2.86 11.47
C GLY A 117 8.68 -2.17 12.41
N GLU A 118 8.64 -2.58 13.67
CA GLU A 118 8.50 -1.58 14.74
C GLU A 118 9.66 -0.60 14.57
N ALA A 119 9.37 0.63 14.11
CA ALA A 119 10.28 1.74 14.29
C ALA A 119 10.29 2.05 15.79
N LYS A 120 11.27 1.51 16.52
CA LYS A 120 11.65 2.07 17.80
C LYS A 120 12.46 3.34 17.53
N GLU A 121 11.78 4.48 17.63
CA GLU A 121 12.44 5.74 17.95
C GLU A 121 12.97 5.65 19.39
N GLY A 122 14.21 6.08 19.60
CA GLY A 122 14.80 6.22 20.93
C GLY A 122 16.32 6.37 20.91
N SER A 123 16.79 7.62 20.84
CA SER A 123 18.02 8.19 21.47
C SER A 123 19.31 7.34 21.41
N GLY A 124 20.38 7.73 20.72
CA GLY A 124 20.93 9.08 20.60
C GLY A 124 21.50 9.55 21.94
N ASP A 125 22.66 9.04 22.34
CA ASP A 125 23.66 9.80 23.10
C ASP A 125 25.06 9.25 22.80
N GLU A 126 25.90 10.17 22.33
CA GLU A 126 27.32 10.03 22.01
C GLU A 126 28.15 9.86 23.28
N HIS A 127 29.30 9.20 23.17
CA HIS A 127 30.60 9.35 23.87
C HIS A 127 31.36 8.07 23.51
N GLY A 128 32.52 8.02 22.87
CA GLY A 128 33.64 8.94 22.76
C GLY A 128 34.87 8.03 22.59
N ASN A 129 35.74 8.37 21.64
CA ASN A 129 36.96 7.64 21.27
C ASN A 129 37.84 7.23 22.47
N ASN A 130 38.57 6.10 22.36
CA ASN A 130 40.03 6.15 22.21
C ASN A 130 40.64 4.79 21.81
N ALA A 131 41.70 4.88 20.99
CA ALA A 131 42.72 3.87 20.71
C ALA A 131 43.29 3.27 22.01
N GLY A 132 43.84 2.06 22.09
CA GLY A 132 44.82 1.41 21.23
C GLY A 132 45.86 0.74 22.15
N ASP A 133 46.58 -0.25 21.62
CA ASP A 133 47.68 -1.02 22.25
C ASP A 133 47.28 -1.89 23.47
N GLY A 134 47.71 -3.12 23.65
CA GLY A 134 48.83 -3.86 23.07
C GLY A 134 49.35 -4.80 24.17
N ILE A 135 49.62 -6.05 23.79
CA ILE A 135 50.21 -7.17 24.55
C ILE A 135 49.22 -7.96 25.43
#